data_AF-A0A1M5MNV5-F1
#
_entry.id   AF-A0A1M5MNV5-F1
#
_cell.length_a   1.000
_cell.length_b   1.000
_cell.length_c   1.000
_cell.angle_alpha   90.00
_cell.angle_beta   90.00
_cell.angle_gamma   90.00
#
_symmetry.space_group_name_H-M   'P 1'
#
loop_
_entity.id
_entity.type
_entity.pdbx_description
1 polymer ?
#
loop_
_entity_poly.entity_id
_entity_poly.type
_entity_poly.pdbx_seq_one_letter_code
_entity_poly.pdbx_strand_id
1 'polypeptide(L)'
;MALLLISAIWHLRGSFIAVAALALATAVVSRLFSILNLNPPASIAGLKPDDLDLLVATGPGVPGFELLGWLLGALIFVQFILRSASVAAAADSREEALNASALFFIRVYVGLMFVPHLGSHILGGPFQFKIYVLYFESLGLHMPAIQVALAGTIELISAVGLTLGIFTRPVALLGSVYLLMSMLWGGHFQIGYVWALPEGGYEFGVFWAAMIAVFAVVGGGRYSADTDLWRSESARRLVPSVVRKVLAT
;
A
#
# COMPACT_ATOMS: atom_id res chain seq x y z
N MET A 1 -10.85 -7.71 16.52
CA MET A 1 -11.67 -8.38 15.47
C MET A 1 -13.11 -7.84 15.45
N ALA A 2 -13.89 -7.96 16.54
CA ALA A 2 -15.28 -7.49 16.57
C ALA A 2 -15.47 -6.00 16.23
N LEU A 3 -14.61 -5.12 16.74
CA LEU A 3 -14.67 -3.68 16.44
C LEU A 3 -14.45 -3.35 14.95
N LEU A 4 -13.58 -4.09 14.26
CA LEU A 4 -13.36 -3.91 12.82
C LEU A 4 -14.58 -4.34 12.01
N LEU A 5 -15.23 -5.44 12.42
CA LEU A 5 -16.48 -5.90 11.81
C LEU A 5 -17.63 -4.92 12.04
N ILE A 6 -17.80 -4.41 13.27
CA ILE A 6 -18.80 -3.39 13.59
C ILE A 6 -18.56 -2.12 12.77
N SER A 7 -17.31 -1.65 12.72
CA SER A 7 -16.93 -0.50 11.91
C SER A 7 -17.23 -0.74 10.42
N ALA A 8 -16.87 -1.92 9.90
CA ALA A 8 -17.12 -2.29 8.52
C ALA A 8 -18.60 -2.30 8.16
N ILE A 9 -19.45 -2.89 9.01
CA ILE A 9 -20.90 -2.91 8.82
C ILE A 9 -21.49 -1.50 8.88
N TRP A 10 -21.03 -0.68 9.83
CA TRP A 10 -21.47 0.71 9.95
C TRP A 10 -21.15 1.54 8.70
N HIS A 11 -20.04 1.23 8.03
CA HIS A 11 -19.56 1.91 6.83
C HIS A 11 -20.21 1.43 5.52
N LEU A 12 -21.19 0.51 5.56
CA LEU A 12 -21.87 0.01 4.35
C LEU A 12 -22.50 1.12 3.48
N ARG A 13 -22.81 2.28 4.07
CA ARG A 13 -23.35 3.47 3.37
C ARG A 13 -22.37 4.64 3.29
N GLY A 14 -21.12 4.42 3.68
CA GLY A 14 -20.07 5.43 3.74
C GLY A 14 -19.71 6.02 2.37
N SER A 15 -18.94 7.10 2.39
CA SER A 15 -18.31 7.66 1.18
C SER A 15 -17.20 6.74 0.68
N PHE A 16 -16.72 6.95 -0.55
CA PHE A 16 -15.56 6.23 -1.06
C PHE A 16 -14.31 6.42 -0.19
N ILE A 17 -14.12 7.60 0.41
CA ILE A 17 -13.02 7.85 1.35
C ILE A 17 -13.18 6.99 2.61
N ALA A 18 -14.41 6.85 3.11
CA ALA A 18 -14.69 6.02 4.28
C ALA A 18 -14.42 4.52 3.97
N VAL A 19 -14.78 4.06 2.77
CA VAL A 19 -14.43 2.72 2.27
C VAL A 19 -12.91 2.55 2.17
N ALA A 20 -12.19 3.53 1.62
CA ALA A 20 -10.73 3.49 1.52
C ALA A 20 -10.04 3.46 2.90
N ALA A 21 -10.50 4.26 3.86
CA ALA A 21 -9.98 4.28 5.22
C ALA A 21 -10.21 2.94 5.94
N LEU A 22 -11.41 2.36 5.79
CA LEU A 22 -11.71 1.03 6.30
C LEU A 22 -10.84 -0.04 5.63
N ALA A 23 -10.62 0.07 4.32
CA ALA A 23 -9.78 -0.85 3.57
C ALA A 23 -8.32 -0.81 4.03
N LEU A 24 -7.79 0.39 4.27
CA LEU A 24 -6.45 0.58 4.84
C LEU A 24 -6.35 -0.02 6.23
N ALA A 25 -7.28 0.30 7.13
CA ALA A 25 -7.28 -0.25 8.49
C ALA A 25 -7.40 -1.78 8.48
N THR A 26 -8.27 -2.31 7.63
CA THR A 26 -8.44 -3.75 7.43
C THR A 26 -7.16 -4.37 6.92
N ALA A 27 -6.55 -3.82 5.87
CA ALA A 27 -5.33 -4.37 5.29
C ALA A 27 -4.18 -4.32 6.30
N VAL A 28 -4.01 -3.20 7.01
CA VAL A 28 -2.98 -3.08 8.05
C VAL A 28 -3.18 -4.15 9.11
N VAL A 29 -4.39 -4.34 9.62
CA VAL A 29 -4.63 -5.36 10.65
C VAL A 29 -4.53 -6.78 10.07
N SER A 30 -5.25 -7.10 9.01
CA SER A 30 -5.29 -8.45 8.47
C SER A 30 -3.95 -8.89 7.91
N ARG A 31 -3.27 -8.03 7.12
CA ARG A 31 -1.98 -8.37 6.53
C ARG A 31 -0.89 -8.47 7.57
N LEU A 32 -0.76 -7.48 8.47
CA LEU A 32 0.24 -7.52 9.53
C LEU A 32 0.11 -8.81 10.35
N PHE A 33 -1.09 -9.19 10.76
CA PHE A 33 -1.25 -10.41 11.55
C PHE A 33 -1.29 -11.71 10.73
N SER A 34 -1.43 -11.67 9.40
CA SER A 34 -1.43 -12.89 8.57
C SER A 34 -0.05 -13.38 8.14
N ILE A 35 0.94 -12.48 8.02
CA ILE A 35 2.27 -12.86 7.50
C ILE A 35 3.39 -12.70 8.52
N LEU A 36 3.15 -12.02 9.65
CA LEU A 36 4.20 -11.83 10.64
C LEU A 36 4.62 -13.17 11.25
N ASN A 37 5.93 -13.39 11.27
CA ASN A 37 6.52 -14.48 12.02
C ASN A 37 6.70 -14.04 13.49
N LEU A 38 5.73 -14.41 14.34
CA LEU A 38 5.72 -14.10 15.77
C LEU A 38 6.64 -15.00 16.60
N ASN A 39 7.09 -16.12 16.04
CA ASN A 39 7.99 -17.08 16.69
C ASN A 39 9.28 -17.23 15.88
N PRO A 40 10.07 -16.16 15.77
CA PRO A 40 11.27 -16.22 14.98
C PRO A 40 12.34 -17.16 15.57
N PRO A 41 13.27 -17.69 14.74
CA PRO A 41 14.36 -18.51 15.23
C PRO A 41 15.27 -17.73 16.20
N ALA A 42 15.75 -18.41 17.25
CA ALA A 42 16.59 -17.82 18.29
C ALA A 42 17.96 -17.34 17.78
N SER A 43 18.38 -17.82 16.60
CA SER A 43 19.59 -17.40 15.91
C SER A 43 19.32 -17.36 14.40
N ILE A 44 19.95 -16.39 13.74
CA ILE A 44 19.97 -16.24 12.28
C ILE A 44 21.31 -16.72 11.68
N ALA A 45 22.18 -17.32 12.50
CA ALA A 45 23.47 -17.85 12.05
C ALA A 45 23.27 -19.04 11.11
N GLY A 46 23.92 -19.00 9.95
CA GLY A 46 23.85 -20.04 8.92
C GLY A 46 22.68 -19.91 7.94
N LEU A 47 21.81 -18.92 8.11
CA LEU A 47 20.78 -18.59 7.12
C LEU A 47 21.38 -17.83 5.93
N LYS A 48 20.91 -18.15 4.73
CA LYS A 48 21.21 -17.39 3.53
C LYS A 48 20.33 -16.13 3.46
N PRO A 49 20.72 -15.12 2.67
CA PRO A 49 19.87 -13.96 2.40
C PRO A 49 18.43 -14.32 2.01
N ASP A 50 18.24 -15.34 1.17
CA ASP A 50 16.90 -15.77 0.72
C ASP A 50 16.07 -16.34 1.88
N ASP A 51 16.70 -17.05 2.81
CA ASP A 51 16.04 -17.58 3.99
C ASP A 51 15.58 -16.44 4.92
N LEU A 52 16.34 -15.34 4.95
CA LEU A 52 16.01 -14.15 5.73
C LEU A 52 14.79 -13.42 5.16
N ASP A 53 14.72 -13.21 3.84
CA ASP A 53 13.57 -12.60 3.20
C ASP A 53 12.30 -13.44 3.39
N LEU A 54 12.39 -14.75 3.15
CA LEU A 54 11.27 -15.68 3.36
C LEU A 54 10.79 -15.73 4.81
N LEU A 55 11.69 -15.69 5.80
CA LEU A 55 11.32 -15.67 7.22
C LEU A 55 10.47 -14.47 7.62
N VAL A 56 10.64 -13.36 6.92
CA VAL A 56 9.95 -12.10 7.15
C VAL A 56 8.68 -12.00 6.30
N ALA A 57 8.74 -12.49 5.06
CA ALA A 57 7.63 -12.45 4.10
C ALA A 57 6.58 -13.56 4.33
N THR A 58 6.96 -14.69 4.96
CA THR A 58 6.12 -15.91 5.04
C THR A 58 6.00 -16.51 6.45
N GLY A 59 5.67 -15.68 7.45
CA GLY A 59 5.32 -16.19 8.78
C GLY A 59 3.96 -16.90 8.81
N PRO A 60 3.72 -17.81 9.77
CA PRO A 60 2.42 -18.49 9.93
C PRO A 60 1.28 -17.56 10.39
N GLY A 61 1.61 -16.30 10.71
CA GLY A 61 0.65 -15.32 11.22
C GLY A 61 0.00 -15.73 12.54
N VAL A 62 -1.06 -15.00 12.89
CA VAL A 62 -1.99 -15.34 13.97
C VAL A 62 -3.18 -16.08 13.34
N PRO A 63 -3.47 -17.32 13.77
CA PRO A 63 -4.60 -18.07 13.26
C PRO A 63 -5.91 -17.28 13.32
N GLY A 64 -6.68 -17.31 12.22
CA GLY A 64 -7.97 -16.62 12.09
C GLY A 64 -7.91 -15.19 11.55
N PHE A 65 -6.76 -14.52 11.56
CA PHE A 65 -6.63 -13.19 10.94
C PHE A 65 -6.68 -13.24 9.41
N GLU A 66 -6.24 -14.35 8.81
CA GLU A 66 -6.46 -14.60 7.39
C GLU A 66 -7.95 -14.60 7.06
N LEU A 67 -8.74 -15.46 7.70
CA LEU A 67 -10.19 -15.57 7.47
C LEU A 67 -10.90 -14.23 7.71
N LEU A 68 -10.52 -13.50 8.75
CA LEU A 68 -11.00 -12.15 8.98
C LEU A 68 -10.63 -11.21 7.83
N GLY A 69 -9.40 -11.29 7.32
CA GLY A 69 -8.92 -10.53 6.18
C GLY A 69 -9.74 -10.82 4.92
N TRP A 70 -10.00 -12.09 4.61
CA TRP A 70 -10.87 -12.50 3.50
C TRP A 70 -12.29 -11.93 3.65
N LEU A 71 -12.89 -12.08 4.84
CA LEU A 71 -14.24 -11.59 5.12
C LEU A 71 -14.34 -10.06 4.99
N LEU A 72 -13.42 -9.32 5.62
CA LEU A 72 -13.41 -7.87 5.56
C LEU A 72 -13.10 -7.38 4.14
N GLY A 73 -12.19 -8.04 3.43
CA GLY A 73 -11.88 -7.76 2.03
C GLY A 73 -13.11 -7.93 1.14
N ALA A 74 -13.86 -9.02 1.31
CA ALA A 74 -15.12 -9.24 0.59
C ALA A 74 -16.17 -8.17 0.92
N LEU A 75 -16.30 -7.79 2.19
CA LEU A 75 -17.23 -6.72 2.60
C LEU A 75 -16.86 -5.37 1.97
N ILE A 76 -15.58 -4.98 1.99
CA ILE A 76 -15.09 -3.76 1.35
C ILE A 76 -15.36 -3.79 -0.16
N PHE A 77 -15.15 -4.94 -0.80
CA PHE A 77 -15.44 -5.10 -2.22
C PHE A 77 -16.94 -4.93 -2.52
N VAL A 78 -17.82 -5.56 -1.74
CA VAL A 78 -19.28 -5.38 -1.87
C VAL A 78 -19.67 -3.92 -1.66
N GLN A 79 -19.11 -3.24 -0.65
CA GLN A 79 -19.34 -1.82 -0.41
C GLN A 79 -18.94 -0.97 -1.61
N PHE A 80 -17.78 -1.25 -2.20
CA PHE A 80 -17.32 -0.56 -3.40
C PHE A 80 -18.28 -0.76 -4.58
N ILE A 81 -18.76 -1.98 -4.81
CA ILE A 81 -19.71 -2.28 -5.90
C ILE A 81 -21.03 -1.54 -5.68
N LEU A 82 -21.63 -1.65 -4.48
CA LEU A 82 -22.88 -0.97 -4.14
C LEU A 82 -22.74 0.55 -4.27
N ARG A 83 -21.63 1.12 -3.79
CA ARG A 83 -21.37 2.55 -3.90
C ARG A 83 -21.18 2.99 -5.35
N SER A 84 -20.44 2.24 -6.15
CA SER A 84 -20.23 2.53 -7.56
C SER A 84 -21.54 2.47 -8.35
N ALA A 85 -22.39 1.48 -8.09
CA ALA A 85 -23.72 1.40 -8.69
C ALA A 85 -24.60 2.60 -8.30
N SER A 86 -24.59 3.00 -7.03
CA SER A 86 -25.38 4.14 -6.55
C SER A 86 -24.97 5.46 -7.20
N VAL A 87 -23.67 5.71 -7.37
CA VAL A 87 -23.20 6.93 -8.04
C VAL A 87 -23.45 6.86 -9.54
N ALA A 88 -23.26 5.71 -10.18
CA ALA A 88 -23.54 5.55 -11.60
C ALA A 88 -25.03 5.77 -11.93
N ALA A 89 -25.94 5.41 -11.02
CA ALA A 89 -27.38 5.64 -11.18
C ALA A 89 -27.80 7.11 -10.98
N ALA A 90 -27.01 7.88 -10.22
CA ALA A 90 -27.30 9.28 -9.90
C ALA A 90 -26.50 10.29 -10.73
N ALA A 91 -25.58 9.84 -11.59
CA ALA A 91 -24.71 10.70 -12.38
C ALA A 91 -25.33 11.05 -13.74
N ASP A 92 -25.11 12.29 -14.19
CA ASP A 92 -25.51 12.75 -15.51
C ASP A 92 -24.87 11.92 -16.64
N SER A 93 -23.61 11.50 -16.43
CA SER A 93 -22.90 10.55 -17.28
C SER A 93 -22.52 9.30 -16.49
N ARG A 94 -23.12 8.17 -16.86
CA ARG A 94 -22.82 6.85 -16.27
C ARG A 94 -21.38 6.41 -16.54
N GLU A 95 -20.88 6.64 -17.75
CA GLU A 95 -19.53 6.21 -18.15
C GLU A 95 -18.45 6.95 -17.36
N GLU A 96 -18.55 8.29 -17.28
CA GLU A 96 -17.63 9.09 -16.49
C GLU A 96 -17.64 8.65 -15.02
N ALA A 97 -18.83 8.32 -14.50
CA ALA A 97 -18.97 7.86 -13.14
C ALA A 97 -18.27 6.52 -12.88
N LEU A 98 -18.42 5.56 -13.79
CA LEU A 98 -17.77 4.26 -13.70
C LEU A 98 -16.25 4.38 -13.87
N ASN A 99 -15.78 5.22 -14.79
CA ASN A 99 -14.35 5.47 -14.99
C ASN A 99 -13.70 6.06 -13.73
N ALA A 100 -14.37 7.02 -13.08
CA ALA A 100 -13.89 7.57 -11.81
C ALA A 100 -13.88 6.55 -10.67
N SER A 101 -14.88 5.66 -10.60
CA SER A 101 -14.90 4.55 -9.64
C SER A 101 -13.78 3.53 -9.90
N ALA A 102 -13.50 3.20 -11.16
CA ALA A 102 -12.44 2.28 -11.54
C ALA A 102 -11.06 2.84 -11.16
N LEU A 103 -10.79 4.10 -11.48
CA LEU A 103 -9.54 4.77 -11.09
C LEU A 103 -9.37 4.83 -9.57
N PHE A 104 -10.45 5.13 -8.83
CA PHE A 104 -10.41 5.08 -7.37
C PHE A 104 -10.08 3.67 -6.85
N PHE A 105 -10.71 2.63 -7.39
CA PHE A 105 -10.46 1.26 -6.97
C PHE A 105 -9.01 0.85 -7.20
N ILE A 106 -8.48 1.12 -8.39
CA ILE A 106 -7.09 0.82 -8.74
C ILE A 106 -6.16 1.60 -7.81
N ARG A 107 -6.41 2.89 -7.56
CA ARG A 107 -5.59 3.73 -6.67
C ARG A 107 -5.54 3.17 -5.24
N VAL A 108 -6.70 2.80 -4.71
CA VAL A 108 -6.81 2.17 -3.40
C VAL A 108 -6.04 0.87 -3.39
N TYR A 109 -6.28 0.00 -4.37
CA TYR A 109 -5.66 -1.32 -4.45
C TYR A 109 -4.13 -1.24 -4.50
N VAL A 110 -3.55 -0.43 -5.40
CA VAL A 110 -2.09 -0.27 -5.48
C VAL A 110 -1.50 0.32 -4.20
N GLY A 111 -2.22 1.22 -3.51
CA GLY A 111 -1.80 1.74 -2.20
C GLY A 111 -1.78 0.64 -1.12
N LEU A 112 -2.81 -0.20 -1.08
CA LEU A 112 -2.89 -1.30 -0.11
C LEU A 112 -1.80 -2.35 -0.30
N MET A 113 -1.24 -2.48 -1.52
CA MET A 113 -0.15 -3.43 -1.80
C MET A 113 1.14 -3.09 -1.07
N PHE A 114 1.34 -1.86 -0.59
CA PHE A 114 2.50 -1.49 0.22
C PHE A 114 2.42 -1.99 1.67
N VAL A 115 1.23 -2.36 2.15
CA VAL A 115 0.99 -2.72 3.56
C VAL A 115 1.79 -3.95 4.03
N PRO A 116 1.88 -5.05 3.26
CA PRO A 116 2.74 -6.18 3.63
C PRO A 116 4.20 -5.77 3.80
N HIS A 117 4.71 -4.94 2.88
CA HIS A 117 6.12 -4.55 2.85
C HIS A 117 6.48 -3.59 3.99
N LEU A 118 5.69 -2.54 4.22
CA LEU A 118 5.97 -1.60 5.33
C LEU A 118 5.85 -2.31 6.68
N GLY A 119 4.92 -3.27 6.77
CA GLY A 119 4.71 -4.09 7.95
C GLY A 119 6.00 -4.82 8.31
N SER A 120 6.60 -5.42 7.29
CA SER A 120 7.81 -6.20 7.40
C SER A 120 9.07 -5.32 7.69
N HIS A 121 9.16 -4.12 7.12
CA HIS A 121 10.27 -3.20 7.36
C HIS A 121 10.22 -2.52 8.74
N ILE A 122 9.09 -1.90 9.14
CA ILE A 122 9.07 -0.98 10.29
C ILE A 122 7.99 -1.25 11.35
N LEU A 123 6.98 -2.08 11.08
CA LEU A 123 5.90 -2.36 12.06
C LEU A 123 5.98 -3.77 12.70
N GLY A 124 6.80 -4.66 12.16
CA GLY A 124 6.95 -6.05 12.63
C GLY A 124 7.80 -6.19 13.90
N GLY A 125 8.30 -5.09 14.46
CA GLY A 125 9.12 -5.06 15.66
C GLY A 125 10.63 -5.18 15.40
N PRO A 126 11.45 -5.09 16.46
CA PRO A 126 12.91 -4.98 16.34
C PRO A 126 13.58 -6.22 15.73
N PHE A 127 12.98 -7.39 15.91
CA PHE A 127 13.50 -8.63 15.34
C PHE A 127 13.34 -8.65 13.81
N GLN A 128 12.14 -8.36 13.30
CA GLN A 128 11.84 -8.30 11.86
C GLN A 128 12.69 -7.22 11.18
N PHE A 129 12.79 -6.05 11.80
CA PHE A 129 13.68 -4.97 11.35
C PHE A 129 15.12 -5.47 11.19
N LYS A 130 15.67 -6.16 12.21
CA LYS A 130 17.05 -6.68 12.17
C LYS A 130 17.28 -7.67 11.03
N ILE A 131 16.29 -8.50 10.69
CA ILE A 131 16.43 -9.41 9.54
C ILE A 131 16.61 -8.63 8.24
N TYR A 132 15.77 -7.62 8.00
CA TYR A 132 15.92 -6.79 6.80
C TYR A 132 17.25 -6.03 6.77
N VAL A 133 17.78 -5.59 7.91
CA VAL A 133 19.10 -4.98 7.96
C VAL A 133 20.17 -5.95 7.44
N LEU A 134 20.11 -7.22 7.85
CA LEU A 134 21.04 -8.25 7.37
C LEU A 134 20.83 -8.60 5.89
N TYR A 135 19.58 -8.64 5.45
CA TYR A 135 19.26 -8.83 4.03
C TYR A 135 19.86 -7.69 3.19
N PHE A 136 19.61 -6.43 3.55
CA PHE A 136 20.15 -5.26 2.85
C PHE A 136 21.69 -5.22 2.92
N GLU A 137 22.29 -5.64 4.04
CA GLU A 137 23.75 -5.79 4.17
C GLU A 137 24.29 -6.83 3.19
N SER A 138 23.59 -7.96 3.03
CA SER A 138 24.00 -9.02 2.10
C SER A 138 23.96 -8.60 0.62
N LEU A 139 23.10 -7.63 0.29
CA LEU A 139 23.04 -7.00 -1.03
C LEU A 139 24.15 -5.96 -1.23
N GLY A 140 24.99 -5.70 -0.21
CA GLY A 140 26.09 -4.73 -0.27
C GLY A 140 25.63 -3.27 -0.10
N LEU A 141 24.44 -3.02 0.45
CA LEU A 141 23.91 -1.68 0.63
C LEU A 141 24.59 -0.95 1.79
N HIS A 142 25.03 0.29 1.55
CA HIS A 142 25.61 1.13 2.61
C HIS A 142 24.54 1.55 3.63
N MET A 143 24.89 1.54 4.92
CA MET A 143 23.99 1.93 6.02
C MET A 143 22.64 1.19 5.99
N PRO A 144 22.64 -0.15 6.01
CA PRO A 144 21.45 -0.97 5.74
C PRO A 144 20.28 -0.65 6.67
N ALA A 145 20.52 -0.37 7.95
CA ALA A 145 19.47 0.04 8.88
C ALA A 145 18.75 1.34 8.49
N ILE A 146 19.48 2.33 7.96
CA ILE A 146 18.88 3.58 7.49
C ILE A 146 18.06 3.32 6.22
N GLN A 147 18.55 2.46 5.32
CA GLN A 147 17.83 2.12 4.10
C GLN A 147 16.54 1.34 4.37
N VAL A 148 16.55 0.39 5.32
CA VAL A 148 15.36 -0.34 5.77
C VAL A 148 14.31 0.62 6.34
N ALA A 149 14.74 1.56 7.20
CA ALA A 149 13.83 2.57 7.75
C ALA A 149 13.28 3.51 6.67
N LEU A 150 14.11 3.90 5.69
CA LEU A 150 13.71 4.74 4.57
C LEU A 150 12.70 4.02 3.67
N ALA A 151 12.97 2.76 3.30
CA ALA A 151 12.08 1.91 2.53
C ALA A 151 10.70 1.82 3.22
N GLY A 152 10.65 1.39 4.48
CA GLY A 152 9.40 1.30 5.22
C GLY A 152 8.66 2.63 5.37
N THR A 153 9.39 3.76 5.47
CA THR A 153 8.77 5.10 5.52
C THR A 153 8.13 5.47 4.19
N ILE A 154 8.80 5.21 3.06
CA ILE A 154 8.25 5.47 1.73
C ILE A 154 7.03 4.59 1.48
N GLU A 155 7.09 3.32 1.87
CA GLU A 155 5.96 2.38 1.74
C GLU A 155 4.78 2.82 2.60
N LEU A 156 5.01 3.33 3.81
CA LEU A 156 3.95 3.90 4.66
C LEU A 156 3.31 5.14 4.04
N ILE A 157 4.12 6.07 3.55
CA ILE A 157 3.63 7.27 2.86
C ILE A 157 2.82 6.86 1.63
N SER A 158 3.31 5.89 0.86
CA SER A 158 2.64 5.39 -0.36
C SER A 158 1.34 4.68 -0.04
N ALA A 159 1.30 3.83 0.99
CA ALA A 159 0.10 3.14 1.43
C ALA A 159 -0.99 4.13 1.84
N VAL A 160 -0.67 5.08 2.73
CA VAL A 160 -1.65 6.06 3.22
C VAL A 160 -2.04 7.03 2.10
N GLY A 161 -1.06 7.60 1.41
CA GLY A 161 -1.26 8.66 0.43
C GLY A 161 -2.03 8.19 -0.80
N LEU A 162 -1.71 7.01 -1.36
CA LEU A 162 -2.45 6.49 -2.52
C LEU A 162 -3.85 6.01 -2.11
N THR A 163 -3.97 5.28 -1.00
CA THR A 163 -5.28 4.76 -0.58
C THR A 163 -6.26 5.89 -0.28
N LEU A 164 -5.86 6.89 0.50
CA LEU A 164 -6.73 8.02 0.83
C LEU A 164 -6.78 9.10 -0.26
N GLY A 165 -5.84 9.08 -1.21
CA GLY A 165 -5.67 10.12 -2.22
C GLY A 165 -5.23 11.43 -1.59
N ILE A 166 -4.15 11.39 -0.80
CA ILE A 166 -3.50 12.54 -0.16
C ILE A 166 -2.15 12.73 -0.86
N PHE A 167 -1.91 13.93 -1.39
CA PHE A 167 -0.72 14.23 -2.19
C PHE A 167 -0.54 13.21 -3.33
N THR A 168 -1.63 12.84 -4.00
CA THR A 168 -1.67 11.64 -4.86
C THR A 168 -0.55 11.64 -5.91
N ARG A 169 -0.35 12.76 -6.61
CA ARG A 169 0.67 12.87 -7.67
C ARG A 169 2.10 12.67 -7.16
N PRO A 170 2.61 13.49 -6.21
CA PRO A 170 3.96 13.29 -5.70
C PRO A 170 4.13 11.97 -4.96
N VAL A 171 3.10 11.46 -4.27
CA VAL A 171 3.17 10.14 -3.62
C VAL A 171 3.23 9.01 -4.66
N ALA A 172 2.47 9.10 -5.75
CA ALA A 172 2.54 8.13 -6.84
C ALA A 172 3.92 8.15 -7.52
N LEU A 173 4.48 9.33 -7.76
CA LEU A 173 5.84 9.45 -8.29
C LEU A 173 6.86 8.83 -7.33
N LEU A 174 6.76 9.16 -6.04
CA LEU A 174 7.62 8.62 -4.99
C LEU A 174 7.55 7.09 -4.96
N GLY A 175 6.35 6.51 -4.85
CA GLY A 175 6.15 5.06 -4.77
C GLY A 175 6.58 4.32 -6.03
N SER A 176 6.34 4.89 -7.21
CA SER A 176 6.76 4.30 -8.49
C SER A 176 8.28 4.29 -8.63
N VAL A 177 8.94 5.42 -8.39
CA VAL A 177 10.40 5.53 -8.43
C VAL A 177 11.03 4.63 -7.37
N TYR A 178 10.47 4.62 -6.16
CA TYR A 178 10.91 3.74 -5.07
C TYR A 178 10.90 2.27 -5.49
N LEU A 179 9.81 1.77 -6.09
CA LEU A 179 9.75 0.37 -6.54
C LEU A 179 10.78 0.07 -7.62
N LEU A 180 10.99 0.97 -8.59
CA LEU A 180 12.03 0.78 -9.61
C LEU A 180 13.44 0.74 -9.00
N MET A 181 13.73 1.61 -8.02
CA MET A 181 15.00 1.61 -7.31
C MET A 181 15.16 0.36 -6.43
N SER A 182 14.08 -0.10 -5.79
CA SER A 182 14.07 -1.34 -5.02
C SER A 182 14.36 -2.55 -5.92
N MET A 183 13.79 -2.63 -7.12
CA MET A 183 14.12 -3.69 -8.07
C MET A 183 15.59 -3.63 -8.55
N LEU A 184 16.13 -2.43 -8.75
CA LEU A 184 17.51 -2.21 -9.18
C LEU A 184 18.53 -2.58 -8.10
N TRP A 185 18.33 -2.09 -6.88
CA TRP A 185 19.26 -2.28 -5.77
C TRP A 185 19.01 -3.58 -5.01
N GLY A 186 17.81 -4.16 -5.13
CA GLY A 186 17.46 -5.48 -4.63
C GLY A 186 17.97 -6.64 -5.49
N GLY A 187 18.61 -6.38 -6.63
CA GLY A 187 19.19 -7.43 -7.49
C GLY A 187 18.21 -8.11 -8.45
N HIS A 188 16.93 -7.74 -8.45
CA HIS A 188 15.89 -8.38 -9.26
C HIS A 188 16.12 -8.25 -10.78
N PHE A 189 16.76 -7.18 -11.24
CA PHE A 189 17.12 -7.05 -12.66
C PHE A 189 18.19 -8.04 -13.11
N GLN A 190 19.08 -8.44 -12.20
CA GLN A 190 20.17 -9.38 -12.44
C GLN A 190 19.66 -10.83 -12.44
N ILE A 191 18.57 -11.11 -11.70
CA ILE A 191 17.91 -12.42 -11.66
C ILE A 191 17.20 -12.72 -12.99
N GLY A 192 16.42 -11.77 -13.50
CA GLY A 192 15.72 -11.90 -14.78
C GLY A 192 14.30 -11.36 -14.76
N TYR A 193 13.59 -11.47 -15.88
CA TYR A 193 12.26 -10.85 -16.06
C TYR A 193 11.19 -11.52 -15.18
N VAL A 194 11.02 -12.84 -15.31
CA VAL A 194 9.82 -13.54 -14.81
C VAL A 194 9.73 -13.53 -13.28
N TRP A 195 8.59 -13.10 -12.74
CA TRP A 195 8.39 -13.00 -11.28
C TRP A 195 8.50 -14.34 -10.54
N ALA A 196 8.25 -15.47 -11.22
CA ALA A 196 8.26 -16.81 -10.64
C ALA A 196 9.65 -17.49 -10.60
N LEU A 197 10.72 -16.75 -10.93
CA LEU A 197 12.09 -17.23 -10.72
C LEU A 197 12.35 -17.45 -9.21
N PRO A 198 13.26 -18.37 -8.81
CA PRO A 198 13.49 -18.73 -7.41
C PRO A 198 13.76 -17.56 -6.45
N GLU A 199 14.36 -16.49 -6.94
CA GLU A 199 14.71 -15.27 -6.19
C GLU A 199 13.79 -14.08 -6.54
N GLY A 200 12.76 -14.32 -7.37
CA GLY A 200 11.81 -13.31 -7.85
C GLY A 200 12.40 -12.41 -8.93
N GLY A 201 11.91 -12.51 -10.17
CA GLY A 201 12.28 -11.57 -11.24
C GLY A 201 11.61 -10.20 -11.11
N TYR A 202 12.08 -9.23 -11.90
CA TYR A 202 11.65 -7.83 -11.79
C TYR A 202 10.25 -7.52 -12.38
N GLU A 203 9.63 -8.44 -13.13
CA GLU A 203 8.36 -8.25 -13.84
C GLU A 203 7.27 -7.66 -12.94
N PHE A 204 7.03 -8.28 -11.78
CA PHE A 204 5.93 -7.87 -10.90
C PHE A 204 6.18 -6.50 -10.25
N GLY A 205 7.43 -6.22 -9.83
CA GLY A 205 7.80 -4.91 -9.26
C GLY A 205 7.67 -3.78 -10.28
N VAL A 206 8.11 -3.99 -11.52
CA VAL A 206 7.95 -3.02 -12.61
C VAL A 206 6.48 -2.83 -12.99
N PHE A 207 5.68 -3.90 -13.00
CA PHE A 207 4.24 -3.81 -13.20
C PHE A 207 3.58 -2.89 -12.16
N TRP A 208 3.87 -3.08 -10.87
CA TRP A 208 3.34 -2.20 -9.82
C TRP A 208 3.81 -0.76 -9.98
N ALA A 209 5.09 -0.55 -10.26
CA ALA A 209 5.64 0.78 -10.48
C ALA A 209 4.91 1.51 -11.62
N ALA A 210 4.61 0.82 -12.71
CA ALA A 210 3.87 1.37 -13.85
C ALA A 210 2.40 1.68 -13.49
N MET A 211 1.72 0.77 -12.78
CA MET A 211 0.34 1.00 -12.34
C MET A 211 0.23 2.20 -11.38
N ILE A 212 1.19 2.37 -10.49
CA ILE A 212 1.25 3.53 -9.60
C ILE A 212 1.56 4.82 -10.38
N ALA A 213 2.48 4.77 -11.35
CA ALA A 213 2.87 5.93 -12.16
C ALA A 213 1.68 6.57 -12.90
N VAL A 214 0.65 5.81 -13.26
CA VAL A 214 -0.60 6.35 -13.82
C VAL A 214 -1.18 7.47 -12.95
N PHE A 215 -1.12 7.33 -11.62
CA PHE A 215 -1.64 8.32 -10.67
C PHE A 215 -0.73 9.53 -10.48
N ALA A 216 0.53 9.48 -10.93
CA ALA A 216 1.37 10.67 -11.03
C ALA A 216 0.86 11.61 -12.13
N VAL A 217 0.27 11.05 -13.20
CA VAL A 217 -0.29 11.80 -14.32
C VAL A 217 -1.76 12.15 -14.08
N VAL A 218 -2.60 11.16 -13.77
CA VAL A 218 -4.05 11.30 -13.63
C VAL A 218 -4.45 11.98 -12.30
N GLY A 219 -3.60 11.87 -11.27
CA GLY A 219 -3.85 12.41 -9.94
C GLY A 219 -4.90 11.63 -9.14
N GLY A 220 -5.41 12.26 -8.08
CA GLY A 220 -6.34 11.62 -7.14
C GLY A 220 -7.74 11.36 -7.71
N GLY A 221 -8.21 12.17 -8.66
CA GLY A 221 -9.60 12.11 -9.13
C GLY A 221 -10.62 12.43 -8.02
N ARG A 222 -11.91 12.39 -8.35
CA ARG A 222 -13.00 12.94 -7.51
C ARG A 222 -13.22 12.28 -6.14
N TYR A 223 -12.62 11.12 -5.90
CA TYR A 223 -12.73 10.35 -4.65
C TYR A 223 -11.41 10.34 -3.88
N SER A 224 -10.65 11.42 -3.98
CA SER A 224 -9.41 11.65 -3.24
C SER A 224 -9.64 12.69 -2.14
N ALA A 225 -8.93 12.54 -1.02
CA ALA A 225 -8.87 13.59 0.00
C ALA A 225 -8.32 14.91 -0.56
N ASP A 226 -7.44 14.86 -1.57
CA ASP A 226 -6.96 16.03 -2.32
C ASP A 226 -8.14 16.85 -2.88
N THR A 227 -9.18 16.20 -3.42
CA THR A 227 -10.35 16.90 -3.96
C THR A 227 -11.16 17.60 -2.87
N ASP A 228 -11.34 16.96 -1.72
CA ASP A 228 -12.07 17.56 -0.59
C ASP A 228 -11.29 18.74 0.01
N LEU A 229 -9.96 18.62 0.10
CA LEU A 229 -9.07 19.72 0.45
C LEU A 229 -9.24 20.91 -0.50
N TRP A 230 -9.33 20.66 -1.80
CA TRP A 230 -9.53 21.71 -2.80
C TRP A 230 -10.91 22.37 -2.76
N ARG A 231 -11.95 21.63 -2.35
CA ARG A 231 -13.30 22.17 -2.20
C ARG A 231 -13.47 23.00 -0.93
N SER A 232 -12.73 22.68 0.14
CA SER A 232 -12.79 23.40 1.42
C SER A 232 -11.96 24.68 1.39
N GLU A 233 -12.61 25.84 1.58
CA GLU A 233 -11.89 27.12 1.68
C GLU A 233 -11.01 27.19 2.95
N SER A 234 -11.54 26.73 4.08
CA SER A 234 -10.83 26.69 5.36
C SER A 234 -9.57 25.82 5.28
N ALA A 235 -9.67 24.65 4.63
CA ALA A 235 -8.53 23.75 4.49
C ALA A 235 -7.48 24.32 3.52
N ARG A 236 -7.88 24.96 2.42
CA ARG A 236 -6.96 25.66 1.50
C ARG A 236 -6.15 26.78 2.16
N ARG A 237 -6.74 27.49 3.14
CA ARG A 237 -6.05 28.58 3.87
C ARG A 237 -4.92 28.07 4.77
N LEU A 238 -5.02 26.83 5.26
CA LEU A 238 -4.00 26.19 6.09
C LEU A 238 -2.83 25.61 5.28
N VAL A 239 -2.99 25.47 3.95
CA VAL A 239 -1.96 24.90 3.08
C VAL A 239 -1.07 26.00 2.50
N PRO A 240 0.27 25.90 2.67
CA PRO A 240 1.22 26.84 2.06
C PRO A 240 1.01 27.00 0.54
N SER A 241 1.24 28.19 0.01
CA SER A 241 1.01 28.51 -1.41
C SER A 241 1.83 27.63 -2.37
N VAL A 242 3.04 27.23 -1.97
CA VAL A 242 3.89 26.27 -2.70
C VAL A 242 3.20 24.90 -2.81
N VAL A 243 2.69 24.38 -1.69
CA VAL A 243 2.02 23.08 -1.63
C VAL A 243 0.75 23.07 -2.46
N ARG A 244 0.01 24.20 -2.47
CA ARG A 244 -1.16 24.39 -3.35
C ARG A 244 -0.80 24.27 -4.83
N LYS A 245 0.32 24.84 -5.29
CA LYS A 245 0.72 24.74 -6.71
C LYS A 245 1.02 23.29 -7.12
N VAL A 246 1.69 22.54 -6.25
CA VAL A 246 2.02 21.12 -6.48
C VAL A 246 0.77 20.24 -6.51
N LEU A 247 -0.25 20.57 -5.70
CA LEU A 247 -1.50 19.83 -5.62
C LEU A 247 -2.54 20.21 -6.70
N ALA A 248 -2.40 21.38 -7.35
CA ALA A 248 -3.38 21.96 -8.29
C ALA A 248 -3.11 21.61 -9.76
N THR A 249 -1.93 21.04 -10.05
CA THR A 249 -1.53 20.51 -11.35
C THR A 249 -1.74 19.02 -11.38
#